data_AF-A0A350X0Z1-F1
#
_entry.id   AF-A0A350X0Z1-F1
#
_cell.length_a   1.000
_cell.length_b   1.000
_cell.length_c   1.000
_cell.angle_alpha   90.00
_cell.angle_beta   90.00
_cell.angle_gamma   90.00
#
_symmetry.space_group_name_H-M   'P 1'
#
loop_
_entity.id
_entity.type
_entity.pdbx_description
1 polymer ?
#
loop_
_entity_poly.entity_id
_entity_poly.type
_entity_poly.pdbx_seq_one_letter_code
_entity_poly.pdbx_strand_id
1 'polypeptide(L)'
;MLVFHGSYCEITTPDIKYSRNRLDFGPGFYLTPIEEQAINWGSRFKRLGKLGIVNEYEIDFEQVKEKYEVLIFDDYSPEWLEFIIKCRNG
;
A
#
# COMPACT_ATOMS: atom_id res chain seq x y z
N MET A 1 10.52 -11.00 0.28
CA MET A 1 10.80 -9.57 0.55
C MET A 1 9.94 -9.12 1.71
N LEU A 2 10.52 -8.46 2.71
CA LEU A 2 9.78 -7.87 3.83
C LEU A 2 9.15 -6.54 3.40
N VAL A 3 7.87 -6.36 3.69
CA VAL A 3 7.10 -5.15 3.38
C VAL A 3 6.20 -4.76 4.54
N PHE A 4 5.86 -3.48 4.58
CA PHE A 4 5.26 -2.83 5.75
C PHE A 4 3.97 -2.08 5.39
N HIS A 5 3.03 -2.06 6.32
CA HIS A 5 1.82 -1.25 6.26
C HIS A 5 1.54 -0.53 7.58
N GLY A 6 1.48 0.80 7.55
CA GLY A 6 1.04 1.60 8.70
C GLY A 6 -0.48 1.61 8.85
N SER A 7 -0.99 1.28 10.03
CA SER A 7 -2.42 1.31 10.35
C SER A 7 -2.67 1.77 11.79
N TYR A 8 -3.95 1.90 12.16
CA TYR A 8 -4.35 2.06 13.56
C TYR A 8 -4.67 0.74 14.27
N CYS A 9 -4.66 -0.38 13.53
CA CYS A 9 -4.91 -1.72 14.06
C CYS A 9 -3.93 -2.72 13.43
N GLU A 10 -3.80 -3.86 14.10
CA GLU A 10 -3.20 -5.06 13.51
C GLU A 10 -4.10 -5.58 12.39
N ILE A 11 -3.49 -6.06 11.32
CA ILE A 11 -4.14 -6.59 10.13
C ILE A 11 -3.47 -7.93 9.83
N THR A 12 -4.10 -9.02 10.24
CA THR A 12 -3.59 -10.38 9.97
C THR A 12 -3.97 -10.86 8.58
N THR A 13 -5.05 -10.34 8.01
CA THR A 13 -5.52 -10.67 6.66
C THR A 13 -5.94 -9.39 5.94
N PRO A 14 -5.14 -8.90 4.99
CA PRO A 14 -5.49 -7.74 4.19
C PRO A 14 -6.81 -7.92 3.44
N ASP A 15 -7.68 -6.91 3.51
CA ASP A 15 -8.97 -6.90 2.81
C ASP A 15 -9.19 -5.52 2.16
N ILE A 16 -9.28 -5.50 0.84
CA ILE A 16 -9.39 -4.27 0.04
C ILE A 16 -10.74 -3.57 0.20
N LYS A 17 -11.76 -4.23 0.78
CA LYS A 17 -13.07 -3.58 1.01
C LYS A 17 -13.00 -2.40 1.99
N TYR A 18 -11.94 -2.35 2.81
CA TYR A 18 -11.67 -1.23 3.72
C TYR A 18 -10.82 -0.13 3.06
N SER A 19 -10.43 -0.30 1.80
CA SER A 19 -9.69 0.70 1.07
C SER A 19 -10.54 1.92 0.76
N ARG A 20 -9.88 3.07 0.60
CA ARG A 20 -10.54 4.33 0.25
C ARG A 20 -10.58 4.48 -1.27
N ASN A 21 -11.60 5.18 -1.75
CA ASN A 21 -11.66 5.57 -3.16
C ASN A 21 -10.66 6.70 -3.46
N ARG A 22 -10.32 6.87 -4.75
CA ARG A 22 -9.49 7.98 -5.27
C ARG A 22 -8.09 8.08 -4.65
N LEU A 23 -7.47 6.94 -4.37
CA LEU A 23 -6.06 6.86 -3.99
C LEU A 23 -5.17 6.87 -5.25
N ASP A 24 -3.88 7.14 -5.07
CA ASP A 24 -2.91 7.27 -6.16
C ASP A 24 -2.87 6.04 -7.08
N PHE A 25 -3.10 4.85 -6.52
CA PHE A 25 -3.13 3.59 -7.26
C PHE A 25 -4.50 2.88 -7.14
N GLY A 26 -5.56 3.63 -6.87
CA GLY A 26 -6.93 3.11 -6.73
C GLY A 26 -7.20 2.35 -5.43
N PRO A 27 -8.40 1.77 -5.25
CA PRO A 27 -8.70 0.97 -4.08
C PRO A 27 -7.80 -0.27 -4.01
N GLY A 28 -7.03 -0.39 -2.93
CA GLY A 28 -6.11 -1.50 -2.71
C GLY A 28 -5.53 -1.53 -1.30
N PHE A 29 -4.69 -2.55 -1.04
CA PHE A 29 -3.90 -2.64 0.18
C PHE A 29 -2.47 -2.21 -0.11
N TYR A 30 -2.01 -1.16 0.57
CA TYR A 30 -0.77 -0.47 0.24
C TYR A 30 0.37 -0.94 1.13
N LEU A 31 1.45 -1.36 0.49
CA LEU A 31 2.65 -1.89 1.12
C LEU A 31 3.86 -1.07 0.68
N THR A 32 4.88 -1.00 1.54
CA THR A 32 6.16 -0.37 1.21
C THR A 32 7.31 -1.23 1.74
N PRO A 33 8.43 -1.37 1.01
CA PRO A 33 9.63 -2.00 1.55
C PRO A 33 10.38 -1.08 2.53
N ILE A 34 9.96 0.20 2.66
CA ILE A 34 10.61 1.20 3.51
C ILE A 34 9.85 1.30 4.83
N GLU A 35 10.35 0.65 5.88
CA GLU A 35 9.73 0.62 7.21
C GLU A 35 9.40 2.02 7.75
N GLU A 36 10.32 2.98 7.57
CA GLU A 36 10.14 4.36 8.03
C GLU A 36 8.90 5.02 7.42
N GLN A 37 8.56 4.71 6.16
CA GLN A 37 7.34 5.22 5.54
C GLN A 37 6.09 4.66 6.23
N ALA A 38 6.09 3.37 6.59
CA ALA A 38 4.99 2.75 7.31
C ALA A 38 4.87 3.30 8.75
N ILE A 39 6.00 3.53 9.44
CA ILE A 39 6.05 4.19 10.76
C ILE A 39 5.46 5.60 10.67
N ASN A 40 5.93 6.40 9.72
CA ASN A 40 5.46 7.76 9.49
C ASN A 40 3.97 7.79 9.18
N TRP A 41 3.47 6.81 8.42
CA TRP A 41 2.05 6.65 8.16
C TRP A 41 1.25 6.26 9.42
N GLY A 42 1.73 5.27 10.18
CA GLY A 42 1.16 4.84 11.46
C GLY A 42 1.07 5.97 12.49
N SER A 43 2.08 6.86 12.52
CA SER A 43 2.12 8.03 13.41
C SER A 43 0.93 8.99 13.22
N ARG A 44 0.32 9.01 12.03
CA ARG A 44 -0.84 9.86 11.73
C ARG A 44 -2.05 9.46 12.58
N PHE A 45 -2.19 8.18 12.89
CA PHE A 45 -3.27 7.68 13.73
C PHE A 45 -3.06 8.01 15.21
N LYS A 46 -1.81 8.07 15.69
CA LYS A 46 -1.48 8.55 17.04
C LYS A 46 -1.97 9.98 17.29
N ARG A 47 -1.84 10.86 16.28
CA ARG A 47 -2.36 12.24 16.35
C ARG A 47 -3.89 12.31 16.43
N LEU A 48 -4.58 11.24 16.07
CA LEU A 48 -6.04 11.10 16.17
C LEU A 48 -6.47 10.35 17.44
N GLY A 49 -5.56 10.16 18.41
CA GLY A 49 -5.83 9.42 19.65
C GLY A 49 -5.98 7.91 19.46
N LYS A 50 -5.58 7.37 18.30
CA LYS A 50 -5.58 5.93 18.03
C LYS A 50 -4.19 5.34 18.22
N LEU A 51 -4.10 4.01 18.24
CA LEU A 51 -2.81 3.34 18.10
C LEU A 51 -2.21 3.64 16.72
N GLY A 52 -0.89 3.57 16.63
CA GLY A 52 -0.16 3.54 15.35
C GLY A 52 0.64 2.25 15.33
N ILE A 53 0.27 1.34 14.43
CA ILE A 53 0.82 -0.01 14.31
C ILE A 53 1.47 -0.14 12.94
N VAL A 54 2.65 -0.74 12.91
CA VAL A 54 3.30 -1.17 11.66
C VAL A 54 3.03 -2.66 11.53
N ASN A 55 2.38 -3.04 10.44
CA ASN A 55 2.12 -4.43 10.09
C ASN A 55 3.22 -4.89 9.13
N GLU A 56 3.74 -6.09 9.36
CA GLU A 56 4.84 -6.67 8.61
C GLU A 56 4.36 -7.90 7.84
N TYR A 57 4.79 -8.02 6.59
CA TYR A 57 4.46 -9.16 5.74
C TYR A 57 5.67 -9.59 4.94
N GLU A 58 5.80 -10.90 4.73
CA GLU A 58 6.74 -11.45 3.78
C GLU A 58 6.03 -11.76 2.47
N ILE A 59 6.53 -11.19 1.38
CA ILE A 59 6.03 -11.42 0.02
C ILE A 59 7.10 -12.06 -0.84
N ASP A 60 6.74 -13.16 -1.49
CA ASP A 60 7.49 -13.72 -2.62
C ASP A 60 6.99 -13.07 -3.92
N PHE A 61 7.78 -12.16 -4.47
CA PHE A 61 7.38 -11.39 -5.64
C PHE A 61 7.36 -12.23 -6.93
N GLU A 62 8.18 -13.27 -7.03
CA GLU A 62 8.16 -14.16 -8.19
C GLU A 62 6.90 -15.02 -8.17
N GLN A 63 6.54 -15.55 -7.00
CA GLN A 63 5.26 -16.25 -6.85
C GLN A 63 4.05 -15.34 -7.16
N VAL A 64 4.10 -14.05 -6.83
CA VAL A 64 3.03 -13.10 -7.17
C VAL A 64 2.91 -12.93 -8.68
N LYS A 65 4.02 -12.78 -9.41
CA LYS A 65 4.02 -12.67 -10.88
C LYS A 65 3.48 -13.92 -11.58
N GLU A 66 3.71 -15.10 -11.02
CA GLU A 66 3.19 -16.35 -11.58
C GLU A 66 1.67 -16.48 -11.39
N LYS A 67 1.12 -15.92 -10.31
CA LYS A 67 -0.28 -16.10 -9.91
C LYS A 67 -1.22 -14.98 -10.37
N TYR A 68 -0.69 -13.79 -10.62
CA TYR A 68 -1.49 -12.59 -10.88
C TYR A 68 -1.00 -11.82 -12.09
N GLU A 69 -1.89 -11.05 -12.71
CA GLU A 69 -1.49 -10.03 -13.66
C GLU A 69 -0.85 -8.86 -12.91
N VAL A 70 0.43 -8.63 -13.14
CA VAL A 70 1.22 -7.61 -12.42
C VAL A 70 1.56 -6.47 -13.36
N LEU A 71 1.15 -5.26 -12.98
CA LEU A 71 1.61 -4.02 -13.60
C LEU A 71 2.79 -3.46 -12.79
N ILE A 72 3.94 -3.30 -13.45
CA ILE A 72 5.18 -2.80 -12.85
C ILE A 72 5.55 -1.49 -13.54
N PHE A 73 5.94 -0.50 -12.75
CA PHE A 73 6.53 0.74 -13.23
C PHE A 73 7.96 0.83 -12.69
N ASP A 74 8.94 0.81 -13.58
CA ASP A 74 10.37 0.84 -13.21
C ASP A 74 10.88 2.25 -12.95
N ASP A 75 10.16 3.27 -13.43
CA ASP A 75 10.47 4.68 -13.30
C ASP A 75 9.20 5.55 -13.21
N TYR A 76 9.41 6.85 -12.92
CA TYR A 76 8.34 7.85 -12.91
C TYR A 76 8.01 8.30 -14.35
N SER A 77 7.52 7.37 -15.16
CA SER A 77 7.20 7.58 -16.58
C SER A 77 5.89 8.33 -16.80
N PRO A 78 5.64 8.86 -18.03
CA PRO A 78 4.33 9.38 -18.41
C PRO A 78 3.19 8.38 -18.19
N GLU A 79 3.43 7.08 -18.45
CA GLU A 79 2.46 6.01 -18.26
C GLU A 79 2.12 5.81 -16.77
N TRP A 80 3.12 5.89 -15.90
CA TRP A 80 2.92 5.88 -14.44
C TRP A 80 2.07 7.07 -13.98
N LEU A 81 2.37 8.26 -14.51
CA LEU A 81 1.59 9.47 -14.17
C LEU A 81 0.16 9.37 -14.70
N GLU A 82 -0.03 8.88 -15.92
CA GLU A 82 -1.36 8.67 -16.51
C GLU A 82 -2.17 7.67 -15.69
N PHE A 83 -1.55 6.58 -15.24
CA PHE A 83 -2.17 5.59 -14.36
C PHE A 83 -2.67 6.24 -13.06
N ILE A 84 -1.83 7.05 -12.41
CA ILE A 84 -2.22 7.76 -11.18
C ILE A 84 -3.40 8.71 -11.42
N ILE A 85 -3.36 9.48 -12.51
CA ILE A 85 -4.43 10.42 -12.84
C ILE A 85 -5.75 9.67 -13.04
N LYS A 86 -5.72 8.54 -13.77
CA LYS A 86 -6.90 7.68 -13.94
C LYS A 86 -7.44 7.18 -12.60
N CYS A 87 -6.59 6.65 -11.73
CA CYS A 87 -6.99 6.15 -10.41
C CYS A 87 -7.60 7.23 -9.49
N ARG A 88 -7.08 8.46 -9.55
CA ARG A 88 -7.60 9.58 -8.73
C ARG A 88 -8.95 10.10 -9.23
N ASN A 89 -9.24 9.98 -10.53
CA ASN A 89 -10.47 10.49 -11.13
C ASN A 89 -11.69 9.60 -10.87
N GLY A 90 -11.51 8.35 -10.44
CA GLY A 90 -12.58 7.41 -10.12
C GLY A 90 -13.11 6.73 -11.37
#